data_AF-A0AB33V6Q2-F1
#
_entry.id   AF-A0AB33V6Q2-F1
#
_cell.length_a   1.000
_cell.length_b   1.000
_cell.length_c   1.000
_cell.angle_alpha   90.00
_cell.angle_beta   90.00
_cell.angle_gamma   90.00
#
_symmetry.space_group_name_H-M   'P 1'
#
loop_
_entity.id
_entity.type
_entity.pdbx_description
1 polymer ?
#
loop_
_entity_poly.entity_id
_entity_poly.type
_entity_poly.pdbx_seq_one_letter_code
_entity_poly.pdbx_strand_id
1 'polypeptide(L)'
;MSEPHNAPLVAVIGAGPAGLMAAEVLSRAGVRVEVFDAMPSAGRKFLLAGIGGMNITHSEPFDAFLGRYRARRAPLAPLIGRFSPDVLRDWVHGLGIETFIGSSGRVFPTDMKAAPLLRAWLHRLREAGVKLQMRQCSRRGLRRRRMRGSSCRTR
;
A
#
# COMPACT_ATOMS: atom_id res chain seq x y z
N MET A 1 -4.57 -21.90 -27.06
CA MET A 1 -5.14 -20.80 -26.26
C MET A 1 -5.44 -21.34 -24.87
N SER A 2 -4.50 -21.22 -23.94
CA SER A 2 -4.59 -21.74 -22.58
C SER A 2 -5.47 -20.82 -21.73
N GLU A 3 -6.51 -21.38 -21.12
CA GLU A 3 -7.46 -20.64 -20.29
C GLU A 3 -6.80 -19.99 -19.05
N PRO A 4 -7.18 -18.74 -18.67
CA PRO A 4 -6.60 -18.04 -17.53
C PRO A 4 -7.17 -18.49 -16.16
N HIS A 5 -7.82 -19.65 -16.06
CA HIS A 5 -8.67 -19.97 -14.92
C HIS A 5 -7.94 -20.41 -13.63
N ASN A 6 -6.65 -20.75 -13.67
CA ASN A 6 -5.97 -21.32 -12.50
C ASN A 6 -4.92 -20.42 -11.81
N ALA A 7 -4.87 -19.12 -12.12
CA ALA A 7 -3.98 -18.21 -11.39
C ALA A 7 -4.39 -18.14 -9.90
N PRO A 8 -3.47 -18.35 -8.94
CA PRO A 8 -3.78 -18.32 -7.53
C PRO A 8 -4.39 -16.97 -7.15
N LEU A 9 -5.47 -17.01 -6.38
CA LEU A 9 -6.15 -15.82 -5.85
C LEU A 9 -5.61 -15.53 -4.45
N VAL A 10 -5.08 -14.33 -4.25
CA VAL A 10 -4.63 -13.85 -2.94
C VAL A 10 -5.59 -12.78 -2.42
N ALA A 11 -6.09 -13.01 -1.21
CA ALA A 11 -6.88 -12.03 -0.48
C ALA A 11 -5.98 -11.24 0.48
N VAL A 12 -5.92 -9.92 0.33
CA VAL A 12 -5.22 -9.00 1.24
C VAL A 12 -6.24 -8.37 2.17
N ILE A 13 -6.01 -8.46 3.49
CA ILE A 13 -6.92 -7.90 4.49
C ILE A 13 -6.34 -6.59 5.02
N GLY A 14 -7.01 -5.49 4.73
CA GLY A 14 -6.63 -4.12 5.06
C GLY A 14 -6.14 -3.34 3.84
N ALA A 15 -6.84 -2.28 3.48
CA ALA A 15 -6.49 -1.32 2.43
C ALA A 15 -5.69 -0.13 2.98
N GLY A 16 -4.76 -0.39 3.91
CA GLY A 16 -3.72 0.56 4.34
C GLY A 16 -2.50 0.53 3.42
N PRO A 17 -1.47 1.36 3.66
CA PRO A 17 -0.29 1.43 2.80
C PRO A 17 0.41 0.07 2.63
N ALA A 18 0.58 -0.69 3.71
CA ALA A 18 1.20 -2.02 3.63
C ALA A 18 0.39 -3.00 2.75
N GLY A 19 -0.94 -3.01 2.90
CA GLY A 19 -1.80 -3.90 2.12
C GLY A 19 -1.89 -3.51 0.65
N LEU A 20 -1.96 -2.20 0.36
CA LEU A 20 -1.92 -1.70 -1.01
C LEU A 20 -0.58 -2.01 -1.70
N MET A 21 0.54 -1.89 -0.96
CA MET A 21 1.86 -2.24 -1.49
C MET A 21 1.99 -3.73 -1.76
N ALA A 22 1.51 -4.57 -0.83
CA ALA A 22 1.48 -6.02 -1.03
C ALA A 22 0.66 -6.38 -2.27
N ALA A 23 -0.50 -5.74 -2.46
CA ALA A 23 -1.34 -5.99 -3.62
C ALA A 23 -0.67 -5.61 -4.94
N GLU A 24 0.08 -4.51 -4.97
CA GLU A 24 0.84 -4.09 -6.15
C GLU A 24 1.97 -5.06 -6.49
N VAL A 25 2.74 -5.49 -5.49
CA VAL A 25 3.84 -6.44 -5.70
C VAL A 25 3.31 -7.77 -6.24
N LEU A 26 2.20 -8.25 -5.67
CA LEU A 26 1.55 -9.48 -6.11
C LEU A 26 0.94 -9.37 -7.51
N SER A 27 0.28 -8.25 -7.83
CA SER A 27 -0.32 -8.07 -9.16
C SER A 27 0.75 -7.98 -10.26
N ARG A 28 1.88 -7.33 -9.99
CA ARG A 28 3.05 -7.31 -10.90
C ARG A 28 3.64 -8.70 -11.13
N ALA A 29 3.50 -9.61 -10.17
CA ALA A 29 3.90 -11.01 -10.32
C ALA A 29 2.84 -11.88 -11.07
N GLY A 30 1.78 -11.27 -11.63
CA GLY A 30 0.72 -11.98 -12.35
C GLY A 30 -0.29 -12.69 -11.45
N VAL A 31 -0.26 -12.45 -10.14
CA VAL A 31 -1.20 -13.06 -9.18
C VAL A 31 -2.52 -12.28 -9.19
N ARG A 32 -3.64 -12.99 -9.13
CA ARG A 32 -4.95 -12.33 -8.96
C ARG A 32 -5.09 -11.86 -7.51
N VAL A 33 -5.32 -10.57 -7.30
CA VAL A 33 -5.39 -9.98 -5.95
C VAL A 33 -6.73 -9.30 -5.70
N GLU A 34 -7.29 -9.57 -4.53
CA GLU A 34 -8.44 -8.83 -3.98
C GLU A 34 -8.08 -8.25 -2.60
N VAL A 35 -8.27 -6.95 -2.43
CA VAL A 35 -8.01 -6.24 -1.16
C VAL A 35 -9.33 -5.96 -0.46
N PHE A 36 -9.46 -6.39 0.78
CA PHE A 36 -10.65 -6.22 1.61
C PHE A 36 -10.40 -5.18 2.69
N ASP A 37 -11.35 -4.28 2.94
CA ASP A 37 -11.29 -3.37 4.08
C ASP A 37 -12.67 -3.20 4.72
N ALA A 38 -12.71 -3.09 6.05
CA ALA A 38 -13.93 -2.83 6.79
C ALA A 38 -14.46 -1.40 6.56
N MET A 39 -13.57 -0.47 6.23
CA MET A 39 -13.88 0.93 5.99
C MET A 39 -14.43 1.16 4.58
N PRO A 40 -15.15 2.28 4.36
CA PRO A 40 -15.73 2.60 3.05
C PRO A 40 -14.71 3.08 2.01
N SER A 41 -13.51 3.47 2.45
CA SER A 41 -12.45 3.97 1.56
C SER A 41 -11.08 3.42 1.96
N ALA A 42 -10.25 3.16 0.96
CA ALA A 42 -8.85 2.77 1.13
C ALA A 42 -8.00 3.94 1.63
N GLY A 43 -6.88 3.65 2.29
CA GLY A 43 -5.85 4.63 2.61
C GLY A 43 -6.26 5.68 3.63
N ARG A 44 -7.28 5.46 4.48
CA ARG A 44 -7.71 6.47 5.46
C ARG A 44 -6.59 6.92 6.40
N LYS A 45 -5.82 5.98 6.97
CA LYS A 45 -4.64 6.30 7.80
C LYS A 45 -3.53 6.97 6.99
N PHE A 46 -3.39 6.63 5.71
CA PHE A 46 -2.46 7.29 4.80
C PHE A 46 -2.83 8.77 4.65
N LEU A 47 -4.10 9.10 4.40
CA LEU A 47 -4.55 10.49 4.33
C LEU A 47 -4.35 11.25 5.64
N LEU A 48 -4.59 10.61 6.80
CA LEU A 48 -4.36 11.23 8.11
C LEU A 48 -2.88 11.54 8.36
N ALA A 49 -1.96 10.67 7.94
CA ALA A 49 -0.53 10.94 7.99
C ALA A 49 -0.10 12.12 7.08
N GLY A 50 -0.95 12.46 6.11
CA GLY A 50 -0.75 13.54 5.15
C GLY A 50 -1.13 14.94 5.60
N ILE A 51 -1.79 15.12 6.76
CA ILE A 51 -2.28 16.44 7.21
C ILE A 51 -1.14 17.47 7.32
N GLY A 52 0.07 17.02 7.67
CA GLY A 52 1.27 17.85 7.77
C GLY A 52 2.22 17.76 6.56
N GLY A 53 1.74 17.37 5.37
CA GLY A 53 2.58 17.31 4.17
C GLY A 53 2.88 15.91 3.64
N MET A 54 2.61 14.86 4.42
CA MET A 54 3.00 13.46 4.16
C MET A 54 4.53 13.29 4.12
N ASN A 55 5.14 13.07 5.28
CA ASN A 55 6.53 12.64 5.33
C ASN A 55 6.64 11.20 4.80
N ILE A 56 7.20 11.01 3.61
CA ILE A 56 7.29 9.70 2.95
C ILE A 56 8.54 8.90 3.37
N THR A 57 9.67 9.58 3.63
CA THR A 57 10.93 8.94 4.05
C THR A 57 11.93 9.98 4.60
N HIS A 58 13.19 9.60 4.81
CA HIS A 58 14.27 10.47 5.25
C HIS A 58 15.49 10.34 4.32
N SER A 59 16.25 11.42 4.14
CA SER A 59 17.41 11.52 3.24
C SER A 59 18.76 11.26 3.92
N GLU A 60 18.77 10.61 5.08
CA GLU A 60 20.03 10.33 5.79
C GLU A 60 20.73 9.12 5.16
N PRO A 61 22.04 8.95 5.40
CA PRO A 61 22.75 7.75 4.96
C PRO A 61 22.06 6.47 5.44
N PHE A 62 22.05 5.44 4.60
CA PHE A 62 21.30 4.21 4.85
C PHE A 62 21.58 3.57 6.22
N ASP A 63 22.84 3.59 6.67
CA ASP A 63 23.20 3.06 7.98
C ASP A 63 22.56 3.86 9.13
N ALA A 64 22.59 5.19 9.07
CA ALA A 64 21.95 6.06 10.04
C ALA A 64 20.42 5.85 10.05
N PHE A 65 19.82 5.70 8.87
CA PHE A 65 18.39 5.38 8.71
C PHE A 65 18.03 4.06 9.40
N LEU A 66 18.82 3.01 9.17
CA LEU A 66 18.65 1.71 9.84
C LEU A 66 18.78 1.82 11.36
N GLY A 67 19.62 2.73 11.86
CA GLY A 67 19.74 3.05 13.28
C GLY A 67 18.41 3.45 13.94
N ARG A 68 17.49 4.08 13.21
CA ARG A 68 16.18 4.51 13.73
C ARG A 68 15.26 3.37 14.13
N TYR A 69 15.48 2.17 13.61
CA TYR A 69 14.71 0.96 13.94
C TYR A 69 15.17 0.27 15.23
N ARG A 70 16.22 0.79 15.88
CA ARG A 70 16.70 0.37 17.22
C ARG A 70 16.89 -1.15 17.31
N ALA A 71 16.29 -1.80 18.31
CA ALA A 71 16.39 -3.25 18.53
C ALA A 71 15.90 -4.10 17.35
N ARG A 72 15.09 -3.54 16.43
CA ARG A 72 14.61 -4.23 15.24
C ARG A 72 15.49 -3.99 14.01
N ARG A 73 16.62 -3.30 14.14
CA ARG A 73 17.55 -3.03 13.03
C ARG A 73 17.98 -4.30 12.30
N ALA A 74 18.51 -5.29 13.02
CA ALA A 74 19.02 -6.53 12.42
C ALA A 74 17.97 -7.29 11.58
N PRO A 75 16.75 -7.59 12.08
CA PRO A 75 15.74 -8.27 11.28
C PRO A 75 15.13 -7.41 10.16
N LEU A 76 15.14 -6.08 10.28
CA LEU A 76 14.55 -5.19 9.27
C LEU A 76 15.55 -4.76 8.18
N ALA A 77 16.85 -4.77 8.46
CA ALA A 77 17.90 -4.39 7.51
C ALA A 77 17.75 -5.03 6.12
N PRO A 78 17.54 -6.37 5.98
CA PRO A 78 17.39 -6.96 4.65
C PRO A 78 16.08 -6.53 3.95
N LEU A 79 15.02 -6.25 4.70
CA LEU A 79 13.74 -5.81 4.14
C LEU A 79 13.82 -4.36 3.65
N ILE A 80 14.41 -3.48 4.47
CA ILE A 80 14.64 -2.07 4.15
C ILE A 80 15.70 -1.95 3.04
N GLY A 81 16.67 -2.87 2.95
CA GLY A 81 17.62 -2.90 1.84
C GLY A 81 16.97 -3.20 0.48
N ARG A 82 15.92 -4.02 0.45
CA ARG A 82 15.15 -4.33 -0.77
C ARG A 82 14.19 -3.21 -1.18
N PHE A 83 13.70 -2.44 -0.21
CA PHE A 83 12.79 -1.33 -0.43
C PHE A 83 13.28 -0.12 0.39
N SER A 84 14.40 0.44 -0.07
CA SER A 84 15.13 1.51 0.62
C SER A 84 14.41 2.87 0.50
N PRO A 85 14.83 3.88 1.28
CA PRO A 85 14.34 5.25 1.11
C PRO A 85 14.41 5.76 -0.33
N ASP A 86 15.48 5.45 -1.06
CA ASP A 86 15.64 5.88 -2.45
C ASP A 86 14.71 5.12 -3.38
N VAL A 87 14.58 3.79 -3.23
CA VAL A 87 13.61 2.99 -3.98
C VAL A 87 12.17 3.46 -3.73
N LEU A 88 11.85 3.88 -2.51
CA LEU A 88 10.56 4.46 -2.18
C LEU A 88 10.34 5.81 -2.89
N ARG A 89 11.37 6.65 -3.00
CA ARG A 89 11.27 7.93 -3.73
C ARG A 89 11.05 7.68 -5.22
N ASP A 90 11.84 6.79 -5.82
CA ASP A 90 11.68 6.39 -7.23
C ASP A 90 10.27 5.81 -7.49
N TRP A 91 9.74 5.06 -6.53
CA TRP A 91 8.39 4.54 -6.60
C TRP A 91 7.32 5.64 -6.56
N VAL A 92 7.52 6.71 -5.78
CA VAL A 92 6.64 7.89 -5.77
C VAL A 92 6.76 8.67 -7.08
N HIS A 93 7.97 8.82 -7.62
CA HIS A 93 8.20 9.41 -8.94
C HIS A 93 7.51 8.62 -10.05
N GLY A 94 7.52 7.29 -9.98
CA GLY A 94 6.76 6.41 -10.87
C GLY A 94 5.23 6.53 -10.76
N LEU A 95 4.71 7.29 -9.80
CA LEU A 95 3.30 7.71 -9.72
C LEU A 95 3.06 9.10 -10.34
N GLY A 96 4.09 9.73 -10.91
CA GLY A 96 4.06 11.08 -11.47
C GLY A 96 4.12 12.17 -10.40
N ILE A 97 4.72 11.89 -9.24
CA ILE A 97 4.77 12.81 -8.11
C ILE A 97 6.21 13.11 -7.76
N GLU A 98 6.56 14.39 -7.86
CA GLU A 98 7.87 14.88 -7.45
C GLU A 98 8.01 14.95 -5.93
N THR A 99 9.25 14.82 -5.47
CA THR A 99 9.59 14.84 -4.05
C THR A 99 10.71 15.84 -3.77
N PHE A 100 10.69 16.45 -2.60
CA PHE A 100 11.77 17.32 -2.13
C PHE A 100 12.20 16.96 -0.71
N ILE A 101 13.43 17.33 -0.37
CA ILE A 101 14.03 17.12 0.96
C ILE A 101 13.88 18.43 1.74
N GLY A 102 13.19 18.39 2.88
CA GLY A 102 13.10 19.52 3.80
C GLY A 102 14.38 19.70 4.60
N SER A 103 14.54 20.85 5.27
CA SER A 103 15.72 21.17 6.10
C SER A 103 16.04 20.14 7.19
N SER A 104 15.02 19.43 7.68
CA SER A 104 15.16 18.34 8.66
C SER A 104 15.61 16.98 8.07
N GLY A 105 15.85 16.88 6.76
CA GLY A 105 16.13 15.62 6.06
C GLY A 105 14.88 14.75 5.78
N ARG A 106 13.71 15.15 6.27
CA ARG A 106 12.41 14.54 5.91
C ARG A 106 12.07 14.81 4.44
N VAL A 107 11.49 13.81 3.78
CA VAL A 107 11.14 13.86 2.36
C VAL A 107 9.63 13.97 2.21
N PHE A 108 9.19 14.90 1.37
CA PHE A 108 7.78 15.20 1.14
C PHE A 108 7.46 15.23 -0.36
N PRO A 109 6.21 14.94 -0.77
CA PRO A 109 5.70 15.30 -2.09
C PRO A 109 5.75 16.82 -2.29
N THR A 110 6.07 17.29 -3.50
CA THR A 110 6.13 18.74 -3.82
C THR A 110 4.81 19.46 -3.53
N ASP A 111 3.68 18.81 -3.78
CA ASP A 111 2.36 19.36 -3.50
C ASP A 111 1.96 19.36 -2.02
N MET A 112 2.80 18.81 -1.13
CA MET A 112 2.56 18.66 0.32
C MET A 112 1.21 18.01 0.65
N LYS A 113 0.71 17.15 -0.25
CA LYS A 113 -0.61 16.53 -0.15
C LYS A 113 -0.51 15.03 -0.36
N ALA A 114 -1.12 14.27 0.54
CA ALA A 114 -1.24 12.81 0.40
C ALA A 114 -2.26 12.36 -0.64
N ALA A 115 -3.30 13.18 -0.88
CA ALA A 115 -4.43 12.76 -1.69
C ALA A 115 -4.08 12.52 -3.17
N PRO A 116 -3.25 13.34 -3.85
CA PRO A 116 -2.77 13.03 -5.20
C PRO A 116 -2.05 11.68 -5.28
N LEU A 117 -1.14 11.41 -4.34
CA LEU A 117 -0.40 10.14 -4.26
C LEU A 117 -1.33 8.95 -4.11
N LEU A 118 -2.25 9.00 -3.15
CA LEU A 118 -3.20 7.91 -2.96
C LEU A 118 -4.08 7.70 -4.20
N ARG A 119 -4.52 8.77 -4.87
CA ARG A 119 -5.34 8.65 -6.09
C ARG A 119 -4.56 8.00 -7.23
N ALA A 120 -3.35 8.46 -7.52
CA ALA A 120 -2.49 7.88 -8.55
C ALA A 120 -2.20 6.40 -8.24
N TRP A 121 -1.95 6.08 -6.97
CA TRP A 121 -1.70 4.71 -6.55
C TRP A 121 -2.91 3.79 -6.74
N LEU A 122 -4.09 4.22 -6.29
CA LEU A 122 -5.32 3.45 -6.47
C LEU A 122 -5.69 3.29 -7.95
N HIS A 123 -5.37 4.27 -8.80
CA HIS A 123 -5.52 4.16 -10.26
C HIS A 123 -4.63 3.05 -10.81
N ARG A 124 -3.33 3.11 -10.54
CA ARG A 124 -2.35 2.10 -10.99
C ARG A 124 -2.72 0.68 -10.54
N LEU A 125 -3.25 0.52 -9.33
CA LEU A 125 -3.72 -0.78 -8.84
C LEU A 125 -4.93 -1.31 -9.62
N ARG A 126 -5.87 -0.43 -10.00
CA ARG A 126 -7.03 -0.82 -10.81
C ARG A 126 -6.62 -1.21 -12.23
N GLU A 127 -5.67 -0.48 -12.82
CA GLU A 127 -5.09 -0.83 -14.14
C GLU A 127 -4.37 -2.17 -14.10
N ALA A 128 -3.71 -2.47 -12.97
CA ALA A 128 -3.11 -3.79 -12.71
C ALA A 128 -4.14 -4.89 -12.37
N GLY A 129 -5.44 -4.63 -12.47
CA GLY A 129 -6.51 -5.61 -12.24
C GLY A 129 -6.79 -5.94 -10.78
N VAL A 130 -6.25 -5.19 -9.82
CA VAL A 130 -6.51 -5.40 -8.38
C VAL A 130 -7.92 -4.96 -8.03
N LYS A 131 -8.69 -5.83 -7.39
CA LYS A 131 -10.06 -5.50 -6.95
C LYS A 131 -10.07 -5.02 -5.51
N LEU A 132 -10.69 -3.86 -5.26
CA LEU A 132 -10.85 -3.29 -3.94
C LEU A 132 -12.28 -3.53 -3.42
N GLN A 133 -12.40 -4.36 -2.39
CA GLN A 133 -13.65 -4.75 -1.74
C GLN A 133 -13.81 -3.98 -0.42
N MET A 134 -14.44 -2.80 -0.50
CA MET A 134 -14.65 -1.92 0.67
C MET A 134 -15.93 -2.29 1.43
N ARG A 135 -16.06 -1.82 2.69
CA ARG A 135 -17.17 -2.14 3.61
C ARG A 135 -17.33 -3.63 3.91
N GLN A 136 -16.24 -4.38 3.84
CA GLN A 136 -16.22 -5.81 4.15
C GLN A 136 -15.86 -5.99 5.62
N CYS A 137 -16.85 -5.84 6.48
CA CYS A 137 -16.68 -6.12 7.91
C CYS A 137 -16.62 -7.64 8.11
N SER A 138 -15.47 -8.18 8.52
CA SER A 138 -15.32 -9.61 8.83
C SER A 138 -15.98 -9.95 10.17
N ARG A 139 -17.29 -9.74 10.31
CA ARG A 139 -18.06 -10.21 11.46
C ARG A 139 -18.37 -11.72 11.39
N ARG A 140 -17.99 -12.38 10.30
CA ARG A 140 -17.96 -13.84 10.19
C ARG A 140 -16.56 -14.19 9.71
N GLY A 141 -15.85 -15.02 10.47
CA GLY A 141 -14.50 -15.47 10.16
C GLY A 141 -14.41 -15.92 8.70
N LEU A 142 -13.21 -15.78 8.13
CA LEU A 142 -12.86 -16.07 6.73
C LEU A 142 -13.13 -17.56 6.38
N ARG A 143 -14.40 -17.95 6.34
CA ARG A 143 -14.86 -19.22 5.77
C ARG A 143 -14.83 -19.02 4.27
N ARG A 144 -14.17 -19.94 3.56
CA ARG A 144 -14.22 -20.07 2.10
C ARG A 144 -15.65 -19.83 1.63
N ARG A 145 -15.92 -18.63 1.11
CA ARG A 145 -17.26 -18.21 0.73
C ARG A 145 -17.51 -18.79 -0.66
N ARG A 146 -18.20 -19.94 -0.74
CA ARG A 146 -18.95 -20.28 -1.95
C ARG A 146 -19.89 -19.10 -2.22
N MET A 147 -19.78 -18.49 -3.39
CA MET A 147 -20.61 -17.38 -3.83
C MET A 147 -22.08 -17.79 -3.85
N ARG A 148 -22.87 -17.34 -2.86
CA ARG A 148 -24.30 -17.08 -3.03
C ARG A 148 -24.65 -15.80 -2.29
N GLY A 149 -25.32 -14.91 -3.00
CA GLY A 149 -25.66 -13.56 -2.57
C GLY A 149 -26.42 -13.56 -1.24
N SER A 150 -26.00 -12.69 -0.34
CA SER A 150 -26.80 -12.29 0.82
C SER A 150 -26.25 -10.96 1.32
N SER A 151 -27.10 -9.95 1.24
CA SER A 151 -26.87 -8.56 1.62
C SER A 151 -26.56 -8.47 3.12
N CYS A 152 -25.48 -7.77 3.45
CA CYS A 152 -25.12 -7.47 4.82
C CYS A 152 -25.95 -6.27 5.30
N ARG A 153 -27.08 -6.50 5.99
CA ARG A 153 -27.83 -5.45 6.70
C ARG A 153 -27.08 -5.04 7.97
N THR A 154 -26.85 -3.74 8.13
CA THR A 154 -26.32 -3.08 9.32
C THR A 154 -27.44 -2.92 10.37
N ARG A 155 -27.17 -3.35 11.60
CA ARG A 155 -27.70 -2.71 12.82
C ARG A 155 -26.58 -1.85 13.37
#